data_AF-A0A6G7BXF1-F1
#
_entry.id   AF-A0A6G7BXF1-F1
#
_cell.length_a   1.000
_cell.length_b   1.000
_cell.length_c   1.000
_cell.angle_alpha   90.00
_cell.angle_beta   90.00
_cell.angle_gamma   90.00
#
_symmetry.space_group_name_H-M   'P 1'
#
loop_
_entity.id
_entity.type
_entity.pdbx_description
1 polymer ?
#
loop_
_entity_poly.entity_id
_entity_poly.type
_entity_poly.pdbx_seq_one_letter_code
_entity_poly.pdbx_strand_id
1 'polypeptide(L)' 'MSNLADKTEYRALSIIARMVKEFERLHCLNMTSTDDWDATGARNLLQGIIQSNGYKVNYDFRGKGCKPLLKDGTPKANRI' A
#
# COMPACT_ATOMS: atom_id res chain seq x y z
N MET A 1 0.64 20.11 -16.17
CA MET A 1 -0.80 20.03 -15.83
C MET A 1 -0.95 19.07 -14.67
N SER A 2 -1.20 19.59 -13.46
CA SER A 2 -1.44 18.75 -12.28
C SER A 2 -2.89 18.28 -12.28
N ASN A 3 -3.12 16.98 -12.49
CA ASN A 3 -4.39 16.33 -12.18
C ASN A 3 -4.51 16.20 -10.64
N LEU A 4 -4.57 17.31 -9.93
CA LEU A 4 -4.66 17.33 -8.47
C LEU A 4 -6.09 16.92 -8.07
N ALA A 5 -6.34 15.62 -8.08
CA ALA A 5 -7.54 15.03 -7.52
C ALA A 5 -7.33 14.83 -6.01
N ASP A 6 -8.35 15.12 -5.21
CA ASP A 6 -8.34 14.90 -3.75
C ASP A 6 -8.10 13.44 -3.34
N LYS A 7 -8.24 12.51 -4.30
CA LYS A 7 -8.07 11.07 -4.10
C LYS A 7 -7.24 10.47 -5.23
N THR A 8 -6.33 9.59 -4.87
CA THR A 8 -5.55 8.79 -5.80
C THR A 8 -6.46 7.79 -6.53
N GLU A 9 -6.25 7.60 -7.84
CA GLU A 9 -6.99 6.62 -8.62
C GLU A 9 -6.81 5.20 -8.07
N TYR A 10 -7.89 4.41 -8.01
CA TYR A 10 -7.86 3.03 -7.53
C TYR A 10 -6.84 2.15 -8.27
N ARG A 11 -6.62 2.39 -9.57
CA ARG A 11 -5.60 1.66 -10.36
C ARG A 11 -4.19 1.94 -9.85
N ALA A 12 -3.85 3.19 -9.56
CA ALA A 12 -2.57 3.56 -8.96
C ALA A 12 -2.42 2.93 -7.58
N LEU A 13 -3.44 3.02 -6.72
CA LEU A 13 -3.42 2.37 -5.40
C LEU A 13 -3.25 0.84 -5.51
N SER A 14 -3.83 0.22 -6.54
CA SER A 14 -3.69 -1.23 -6.79
C SER A 14 -2.25 -1.62 -7.17
N ILE A 15 -1.55 -0.76 -7.92
CA ILE A 15 -0.13 -0.95 -8.25
C ILE A 15 0.72 -0.83 -6.98
N ILE A 16 0.49 0.23 -6.19
CA ILE A 16 1.18 0.45 -4.91
C ILE A 16 0.96 -0.73 -3.96
N ALA A 17 -0.26 -1.27 -3.89
CA ALA A 17 -0.57 -2.43 -3.05
C ALA A 17 0.21 -3.69 -3.47
N ARG A 18 0.50 -3.87 -4.76
CA ARG A 18 1.36 -4.95 -5.24
C ARG A 18 2.81 -4.72 -4.82
N MET A 19 3.30 -3.49 -4.94
CA MET A 19 4.66 -3.13 -4.49
C MET A 19 4.83 -3.47 -3.00
N VAL A 20 3.90 -3.05 -2.14
CA VAL A 20 3.93 -3.34 -0.69
C VAL A 20 4.09 -4.85 -0.42
N LYS A 21 3.41 -5.70 -1.19
CA LYS A 21 3.54 -7.17 -1.07
C LYS A 21 4.89 -7.69 -1.52
N GLU A 22 5.44 -7.16 -2.61
CA GLU A 22 6.79 -7.56 -3.05
C GLU A 22 7.84 -7.15 -2.01
N PHE A 23 7.69 -5.99 -1.36
CA PHE A 23 8.56 -5.58 -0.24
C PHE A 23 8.52 -6.57 0.93
N GLU A 24 7.37 -7.17 1.24
CA GLU A 24 7.29 -8.20 2.29
C GLU A 24 8.04 -9.48 1.92
N ARG A 25 8.14 -9.81 0.62
CA ARG A 25 8.90 -10.97 0.17
C ARG A 25 10.41 -10.77 0.31
N LEU A 26 10.87 -9.52 0.39
CA LEU A 26 12.29 -9.21 0.60
C LEU A 26 12.79 -9.69 1.96
N HIS A 27 11.92 -9.78 2.98
CA HIS A 27 12.29 -10.32 4.29
C HIS A 27 12.81 -11.77 4.23
N CYS A 28 12.44 -12.52 3.19
CA CYS A 28 12.91 -13.89 2.97
C CYS A 28 14.25 -13.97 2.23
N LEU A 29 14.86 -12.83 1.89
CA LEU A 29 16.12 -12.75 1.15
C LEU A 29 17.23 -12.24 2.05
N ASN A 30 18.47 -12.61 1.72
CA ASN A 30 19.64 -12.15 2.45
C ASN A 30 19.95 -10.69 2.07
N MET A 31 19.39 -9.75 2.83
CA MET A 31 19.68 -8.34 2.72
C MET A 31 20.62 -7.87 3.83
N THR A 32 21.35 -6.80 3.58
CA THR A 32 22.10 -6.12 4.66
C THR A 32 21.11 -5.47 5.62
N SER A 33 21.55 -5.25 6.87
CA SER A 33 20.72 -4.55 7.86
C SER A 33 20.30 -3.15 7.41
N THR A 34 21.15 -2.46 6.65
CA THR A 34 20.86 -1.12 6.12
C THR A 34 19.79 -1.20 5.03
N ASP A 35 19.94 -2.13 4.09
CA ASP A 35 18.96 -2.29 3.00
C ASP A 35 17.59 -2.75 3.54
N ASP A 36 17.56 -3.60 4.56
CA ASP A 36 16.31 -4.06 5.21
C ASP A 36 15.58 -2.91 5.91
N TRP A 37 16.34 -2.02 6.56
CA TRP A 37 15.79 -0.81 7.16
C TRP A 37 15.18 0.12 6.10
N ASP A 38 15.91 0.38 5.01
CA ASP A 38 15.45 1.25 3.93
C ASP A 38 14.25 0.65 3.18
N ALA A 39 14.26 -0.66 2.93
CA ALA A 39 13.13 -1.37 2.32
C ALA A 39 11.88 -1.33 3.21
N THR A 40 12.05 -1.50 4.52
CA THR A 40 10.96 -1.35 5.49
C THR A 40 10.41 0.08 5.50
N GLY A 41 11.29 1.08 5.45
CA GLY A 41 10.92 2.49 5.32
C GLY A 41 10.09 2.77 4.07
N ALA A 42 10.55 2.28 2.91
CA ALA A 42 9.83 2.42 1.64
C ALA A 42 8.46 1.75 1.68
N ARG A 43 8.37 0.53 2.21
CA ARG A 43 7.09 -0.19 2.40
C ARG A 43 6.10 0.62 3.23
N ASN A 44 6.55 1.21 4.34
CA ASN A 44 5.71 1.99 5.23
C ASN A 44 5.15 3.25 4.55
N LEU A 45 5.96 3.93 3.74
CA LEU A 45 5.53 5.09 2.97
C LEU A 45 4.46 4.71 1.93
N LEU A 46 4.67 3.62 1.19
CA LEU A 46 3.71 3.10 0.21
C LEU A 46 2.38 2.69 0.87
N GLN A 47 2.45 2.02 2.02
CA GLN A 47 1.28 1.66 2.81
C GLN A 47 0.53 2.90 3.33
N GLY A 48 1.25 3.94 3.73
CA GLY A 48 0.68 5.23 4.14
C GLY A 48 -0.15 5.89 3.04
N ILE A 49 0.28 5.83 1.78
CA ILE A 49 -0.48 6.35 0.62
C ILE A 49 -1.83 5.60 0.47
N ILE A 50 -1.84 4.29 0.67
CA ILE A 50 -3.05 3.46 0.56
C ILE A 50 -4.04 3.82 1.69
N GLN A 51 -3.53 3.90 2.93
CA GLN A 51 -4.34 4.21 4.12
C GLN A 51 -4.89 5.64 4.07
N SER A 52 -4.07 6.61 3.64
CA SER A 52 -4.50 8.00 3.45
C SER A 52 -5.51 8.15 2.33
N ASN A 53 -5.78 7.12 1.52
CA ASN A 53 -6.88 7.07 0.56
C ASN A 53 -8.10 6.27 1.05
N GLY A 54 -8.09 5.77 2.30
CA GLY A 54 -9.22 5.04 2.90
C GLY A 54 -9.29 3.56 2.49
N TYR A 55 -8.15 2.98 2.14
CA TYR A 55 -8.03 1.57 1.79
C TYR A 55 -7.01 0.86 2.67
N LYS A 56 -7.07 -0.47 2.66
CA LYS A 56 -6.10 -1.38 3.26
C LYS A 56 -5.63 -2.38 2.21
N VAL A 57 -4.39 -2.84 2.30
CA VAL A 57 -3.86 -3.90 1.43
C VAL A 57 -4.59 -5.20 1.76
N ASN A 58 -5.07 -5.90 0.73
CA ASN A 58 -5.66 -7.23 0.89
C ASN A 58 -4.58 -8.30 0.80
N TYR A 59 -4.20 -8.91 1.92
CA TYR A 59 -3.17 -9.96 1.97
C TYR A 59 -3.68 -11.34 1.56
N ASP A 60 -4.98 -11.60 1.65
CA ASP A 60 -5.62 -12.88 1.32
C ASP A 60 -5.84 -13.08 -0.18
N PHE A 61 -4.90 -12.60 -1.00
CA PHE A 61 -4.97 -12.70 -2.46
C PHE A 61 -4.62 -14.13 -2.90
N ARG A 62 -5.54 -15.08 -2.71
CA ARG A 62 -5.49 -16.42 -3.30
C ARG A 62 -6.71 -16.63 -4.20
N GLY A 63 -6.58 -16.35 -5.49
CA GLY A 63 -7.60 -16.72 -6.50
C GLY A 63 -7.89 -15.68 -7.58
N LYS A 64 -8.65 -16.10 -8.62
CA LYS A 64 -9.20 -15.21 -9.65
C LYS A 64 -10.31 -14.34 -9.05
N GLY A 65 -10.22 -13.02 -9.22
CA GLY A 65 -11.25 -12.06 -8.80
C GLY A 65 -11.02 -11.40 -7.43
N CYS A 66 -9.94 -11.74 -6.71
CA CYS A 66 -9.59 -11.07 -5.46
C CYS A 66 -9.19 -9.61 -5.70
N LYS A 67 -9.71 -8.69 -4.91
CA LYS A 67 -9.35 -7.26 -4.99
C LYS A 67 -8.02 -7.03 -4.26
N PRO A 68 -7.07 -6.26 -4.81
CA PRO A 68 -5.80 -5.96 -4.13
C PRO A 68 -5.97 -5.06 -2.90
N LEU A 69 -7.10 -4.37 -2.80
CA LEU A 69 -7.43 -3.40 -1.76
C LEU A 69 -8.79 -3.74 -1.14
N LEU A 70 -8.88 -3.58 0.17
CA LEU A 70 -10.13 -3.56 0.93
C LEU A 70 -10.45 -2.11 1.29
N LYS A 71 -11.71 -1.72 1.23
CA LYS A 71 -12.12 -0.39 1.72
C LYS A 71 -12.01 -0.40 3.23
N ASP A 72 -11.27 0.54 3.80
CA ASP A 72 -11.19 0.66 5.24
C ASP A 72 -12.54 1.19 5.74
N GLY A 73 -13.22 0.42 6.58
CA GLY A 73 -14.55 0.74 7.09
C GLY A 73 -14.56 1.89 8.11
N THR A 74 -13.42 2.50 8.38
CA THR A 74 -13.30 3.63 9.29
C THR A 74 -13.73 4.92 8.58
N PRO A 75 -14.84 5.56 9.00
CA PRO A 75 -15.11 6.93 8.56
C PRO A 75 -13.92 7.77 9.00
N LYS A 76 -13.23 8.42 8.05
CA LYS A 76 -12.24 9.43 8.38
C LYS A 76 -12.97 10.54 9.11
N ALA A 77 -12.85 10.57 10.43
CA ALA A 77 -13.27 11.71 11.22
C ALA A 77 -12.51 12.93 10.68
N ASN A 78 -13.27 13.95 10.26
CA ASN A 78 -12.75 15.25 9.87
C ASN A 78 -11.72 15.71 10.90
N ARG A 79 -10.46 15.90 10.49
CA ARG A 79 -9.52 16.74 11.22
C ARG A 79 -9.93 18.19 10.97
N ILE A 80 -10.56 18.78 11.97
CA ILE A 80 -10.78 20.22 12.15
C ILE A 80 -9.42 20.86 12.48
#